data_AF-A0AAW0GZX9-F1
#
_entry.id   AF-A0AAW0GZX9-F1
#
_cell.length_a   1.000
_cell.length_b   1.000
_cell.length_c   1.000
_cell.angle_alpha   90.00
_cell.angle_beta   90.00
_cell.angle_gamma   90.00
#
_symmetry.space_group_name_H-M   'P 1'
#
loop_
_entity.id
_entity.type
_entity.pdbx_description
1 polymer ?
#
loop_
_entity_poly.entity_id
_entity_poly.type
_entity_poly.pdbx_seq_one_letter_code
_entity_poly.pdbx_strand_id
1 'polypeptide(L)'
;MNERTYPHAQYQRASKSSPLVLTPSLPSVPPIRWSSVIDPVLPTSLPEQAHPIHVTVNAGESLYLPAGWWHYVRQTGITIAVNHWYDMESRGISWVWLNVLRGLGEPPPANEQEDEP
;
A
#
# COMPACT_ATOMS: atom_id res chain seq x y z
N MET A 1 -6.50 -6.83 8.06
CA MET A 1 -5.45 -6.52 7.08
C MET A 1 -4.13 -6.82 7.74
N ASN A 2 -3.25 -7.60 7.11
CA ASN A 2 -1.96 -7.97 7.69
C ASN A 2 -1.00 -6.76 7.59
N GLU A 3 -1.27 -5.70 8.36
CA GLU A 3 -0.43 -4.50 8.42
C GLU A 3 0.78 -4.77 9.33
N ARG A 4 1.97 -4.34 8.88
CA ARG A 4 3.22 -4.37 9.65
C ARG A 4 3.94 -3.03 9.53
N THR A 5 4.89 -2.78 10.42
CA THR A 5 5.78 -1.61 10.31
C THR A 5 7.07 -1.97 9.56
N TYR A 6 7.49 -1.09 8.65
CA TYR A 6 8.65 -1.25 7.79
C TYR A 6 9.59 -0.04 7.89
N PRO A 7 10.92 -0.22 7.73
CA PRO A 7 11.85 0.91 7.66
C PRO A 7 11.49 1.88 6.54
N HIS A 8 11.58 3.17 6.83
CA HIS A 8 11.35 4.21 5.81
C HIS A 8 12.55 4.27 4.83
N ALA A 9 12.25 4.43 3.55
CA ALA A 9 13.25 4.63 2.50
C ALA A 9 12.73 5.61 1.43
N GLN A 10 13.65 6.22 0.69
CA GLN A 10 13.35 7.17 -0.38
C GLN A 10 14.04 6.75 -1.67
N TYR A 11 13.38 6.97 -2.80
CA TYR A 11 14.05 6.84 -4.09
C TYR A 11 14.89 8.07 -4.39
N GLN A 12 16.15 7.85 -4.75
CA GLN A 12 17.09 8.90 -5.14
C GLN A 12 17.68 8.60 -6.52
N ARG A 13 18.06 9.66 -7.24
CA ARG A 13 18.87 9.57 -8.46
C ARG A 13 20.12 10.40 -8.28
N ALA A 14 21.28 9.84 -8.63
CA ALA A 14 22.53 10.60 -8.65
C ALA A 14 22.54 11.68 -9.76
N SER A 15 21.91 11.41 -10.90
CA SER A 15 21.75 12.34 -12.02
C SER A 15 20.44 12.07 -12.78
N LYS A 16 20.05 12.96 -13.70
CA LYS A 16 18.77 12.86 -14.45
C LYS A 16 18.61 11.54 -15.24
N SER A 17 19.70 10.97 -15.74
CA SER A 17 19.71 9.73 -16.51
C SER A 17 20.03 8.50 -15.68
N SER A 18 20.46 8.66 -14.43
CA SER A 18 20.78 7.53 -13.54
C SER A 18 19.51 6.78 -13.14
N PRO A 19 19.60 5.45 -12.94
CA PRO A 19 18.48 4.68 -12.40
C PRO A 19 18.06 5.19 -11.01
N LEU A 20 16.81 4.93 -10.63
CA LEU A 20 16.34 5.15 -9.26
C LEU A 20 16.99 4.12 -8.34
N VAL A 21 17.56 4.58 -7.23
CA VAL A 21 18.10 3.73 -6.17
C VAL A 21 17.29 3.99 -4.91
N LEU A 22 16.94 2.92 -4.20
CA LEU A 22 16.27 3.01 -2.91
C LEU A 22 17.32 3.27 -1.83
N THR A 23 17.19 4.38 -1.09
CA THR A 23 18.11 4.77 -0.02
C THR A 23 17.35 4.75 1.31
N PRO A 24 17.78 3.93 2.30
CA PRO A 24 17.20 3.94 3.64
C PRO A 24 17.29 5.32 4.28
N SER A 25 16.25 5.70 5.02
CA SER A 25 16.25 6.94 5.79
C SER A 25 16.99 6.78 7.13
N LEU A 26 17.28 7.90 7.79
CA LEU A 26 17.94 7.89 9.10
C LEU A 26 17.10 7.10 10.13
N PRO A 27 17.73 6.46 11.13
CA PRO A 27 17.01 5.73 12.17
C PRO A 27 16.04 6.57 13.01
N SER A 28 16.20 7.90 12.99
CA SER A 28 15.29 8.83 13.65
C SER A 28 13.95 9.01 12.91
N VAL A 29 13.86 8.58 11.65
CA VAL A 29 12.63 8.64 10.86
C VAL A 29 11.72 7.48 11.27
N PRO A 30 10.46 7.75 11.67
CA PRO A 30 9.53 6.71 12.07
C PRO A 30 9.30 5.66 10.97
N PRO A 31 9.09 4.39 11.33
CA PRO A 31 8.74 3.36 10.37
C PRO A 31 7.36 3.59 9.76
N ILE A 32 7.12 3.01 8.59
CA ILE A 32 5.87 3.13 7.85
C ILE A 32 5.00 1.89 8.12
N ARG A 33 3.74 2.11 8.51
CA ARG A 33 2.71 1.08 8.53
C ARG A 33 2.31 0.74 7.08
N TRP A 34 2.46 -0.53 6.68
CA TRP A 34 2.16 -1.00 5.32
C TRP A 34 1.50 -2.37 5.31
N SER A 35 0.80 -2.70 4.22
CA SER A 35 0.21 -4.02 4.01
C SER A 35 1.29 -5.04 3.65
N SER A 36 1.39 -6.13 4.41
CA SER A 36 2.32 -7.25 4.18
C SER A 36 1.83 -8.28 3.16
N VAL A 37 0.74 -7.98 2.45
CA VAL A 37 0.22 -8.81 1.35
C VAL A 37 1.10 -8.60 0.12
N ILE A 38 1.90 -9.61 -0.25
CA ILE A 38 2.84 -9.55 -1.38
C ILE A 38 2.13 -9.83 -2.71
N ASP A 39 1.40 -10.94 -2.79
CA ASP A 39 0.64 -11.31 -3.98
C ASP A 39 -0.77 -11.77 -3.57
N PRO A 40 -1.79 -10.92 -3.73
CA PRO A 40 -3.17 -11.24 -3.33
C PRO A 40 -3.84 -12.29 -4.22
N VAL A 41 -3.20 -12.71 -5.32
CA VAL A 41 -3.76 -13.78 -6.18
C VAL A 41 -3.45 -15.18 -5.64
N LEU A 42 -2.55 -15.30 -4.67
CA LEU A 42 -2.21 -16.61 -4.07
C LEU A 42 -3.31 -17.06 -3.09
N PRO A 43 -3.69 -18.35 -3.06
CA PRO A 43 -4.85 -18.86 -2.29
C PRO A 43 -4.84 -18.66 -0.77
N THR A 44 -3.78 -18.11 -0.17
CA THR A 44 -3.62 -17.91 1.28
C THR A 44 -3.12 -16.52 1.65
N SER A 45 -3.00 -15.63 0.67
CA SER A 45 -2.42 -14.29 0.84
C SER A 45 -3.38 -13.29 1.49
N LEU A 46 -4.68 -13.52 1.34
CA LEU A 46 -5.74 -12.70 1.91
C LEU A 46 -6.44 -13.44 3.06
N PRO A 47 -6.93 -12.71 4.08
CA PRO A 47 -7.77 -13.30 5.12
C PRO A 47 -9.01 -13.97 4.51
N GLU A 48 -9.49 -15.06 5.11
CA GLU A 48 -10.68 -15.79 4.64
C GLU A 48 -11.94 -14.91 4.58
N GLN A 49 -12.01 -13.87 5.42
CA GLN A 49 -13.13 -12.93 5.47
C GLN A 49 -13.05 -11.84 4.38
N ALA A 50 -11.97 -11.80 3.60
CA ALA A 50 -11.80 -10.82 2.53
C ALA A 50 -12.60 -11.24 1.29
N HIS A 51 -13.30 -10.27 0.71
CA HIS A 51 -14.05 -10.45 -0.54
C HIS A 51 -13.47 -9.53 -1.63
N PRO A 52 -12.43 -9.97 -2.35
CA PRO A 52 -11.73 -9.12 -3.32
C PRO A 52 -12.59 -8.85 -4.56
N ILE A 53 -12.63 -7.59 -4.99
CA ILE A 53 -13.26 -7.16 -6.23
C ILE A 53 -12.18 -7.07 -7.32
N HIS A 54 -12.42 -7.72 -8.46
CA HIS A 54 -11.49 -7.71 -9.59
C HIS A 54 -12.03 -6.82 -10.71
N VAL A 55 -11.23 -5.84 -11.12
CA VAL A 55 -11.59 -4.89 -12.18
C VAL A 55 -10.44 -4.82 -13.19
N THR A 56 -10.78 -4.94 -14.47
CA THR A 56 -9.87 -4.68 -15.59
C THR A 56 -10.25 -3.35 -16.22
N VAL A 57 -9.29 -2.41 -16.28
CA VAL A 57 -9.49 -1.10 -16.92
C VAL A 57 -8.74 -1.10 -18.25
N ASN A 58 -9.48 -0.95 -19.34
CA ASN A 58 -8.98 -0.94 -20.71
C ASN A 58 -8.71 0.50 -21.19
N ALA A 59 -8.10 0.60 -22.38
CA ALA A 59 -7.84 1.89 -22.99
C ALA A 59 -9.15 2.69 -23.22
N GLY A 60 -9.17 3.94 -22.76
CA GLY A 60 -10.35 4.82 -22.83
C GLY A 60 -11.32 4.68 -21.65
N GLU A 61 -11.13 3.71 -20.76
CA GLU A 61 -11.94 3.54 -19.56
C GLU A 61 -11.38 4.36 -18.40
N SER A 62 -12.21 4.61 -17.40
CA SER A 62 -11.83 5.28 -16.16
C SER A 62 -12.42 4.54 -14.97
N LEU A 63 -11.58 4.34 -13.95
CA LEU A 63 -11.98 3.75 -12.68
C LEU A 63 -11.98 4.84 -11.61
N TYR A 64 -13.13 5.05 -10.98
CA TYR A 64 -13.18 5.78 -9.73
C TYR A 64 -12.77 4.82 -8.60
N LEU A 65 -11.63 5.10 -7.96
CA LEU A 65 -11.15 4.36 -6.81
C LEU A 65 -11.40 5.18 -5.54
N PRO A 66 -12.32 4.77 -4.66
CA PRO A 66 -12.64 5.56 -3.48
C PRO A 66 -11.46 5.65 -2.50
N ALA A 67 -11.39 6.75 -1.76
CA ALA A 67 -10.34 6.95 -0.77
C ALA A 67 -10.39 5.89 0.35
N GLY A 68 -9.23 5.46 0.81
CA GLY A 68 -9.08 4.44 1.85
C GLY A 68 -9.23 2.99 1.37
N TRP A 69 -9.57 2.77 0.10
CA TRP A 69 -9.64 1.41 -0.45
C TRP A 69 -8.24 0.84 -0.66
N TRP A 70 -8.01 -0.33 -0.08
CA TRP A 70 -6.86 -1.13 -0.43
C TRP A 70 -7.03 -1.66 -1.84
N HIS A 71 -5.97 -1.56 -2.63
CA HIS A 71 -5.97 -1.97 -4.02
C HIS A 71 -4.60 -2.50 -4.39
N TYR A 72 -4.60 -3.49 -5.26
CA TYR A 72 -3.41 -4.10 -5.85
C TYR A 72 -3.53 -4.00 -7.36
N VAL A 73 -2.47 -3.52 -8.01
CA VAL A 73 -2.49 -3.17 -9.43
C VAL A 73 -1.51 -4.05 -10.19
N ARG A 74 -1.99 -4.63 -11.29
CA ARG A 74 -1.17 -5.32 -12.30
C ARG A 74 -1.43 -4.70 -13.66
N GLN A 75 -0.43 -4.78 -14.52
CA GLN A 75 -0.48 -4.26 -15.88
C GLN A 75 0.11 -5.27 -16.85
N THR A 76 -0.32 -5.23 -18.10
CA THR A 76 0.13 -6.14 -19.16
C THR A 76 0.99 -5.40 -20.16
N GLY A 77 2.21 -5.88 -20.42
CA GLY A 77 3.12 -5.27 -21.38
C GLY A 77 3.40 -3.79 -21.07
N ILE A 78 3.58 -2.98 -22.12
CA ILE A 78 3.70 -1.52 -21.99
C ILE A 78 2.29 -0.94 -21.77
N THR A 79 2.04 -0.43 -20.58
CA THR A 79 0.78 0.21 -20.19
C THR A 79 1.04 1.68 -19.85
N ILE A 80 0.25 2.59 -20.42
CA ILE A 80 0.26 4.01 -20.09
C ILE A 80 -1.09 4.34 -19.46
N ALA A 81 -1.07 4.81 -18.22
CA ALA A 81 -2.27 5.21 -17.48
C ALA A 81 -2.02 6.56 -16.81
N VAL A 82 -3.10 7.34 -16.67
CA VAL A 82 -3.10 8.63 -15.97
C VAL A 82 -4.09 8.53 -14.82
N ASN A 83 -3.71 9.00 -13.64
CA ASN A 83 -4.58 9.09 -12.48
C ASN A 83 -4.63 10.53 -11.98
N HIS A 84 -5.78 10.94 -11.47
CA HIS A 84 -6.02 12.24 -10.88
C HIS A 84 -6.30 12.04 -9.39
N TRP A 85 -5.44 12.62 -8.54
CA TRP A 85 -5.60 12.53 -7.09
C TRP A 85 -6.33 13.79 -6.63
N TYR A 86 -7.49 13.57 -6.04
CA TYR A 86 -8.26 14.60 -5.37
C TYR A 86 -8.12 14.38 -3.87
N ASP A 87 -7.86 15.45 -3.12
CA ASP A 87 -7.77 15.35 -1.67
C ASP A 87 -9.05 14.74 -1.11
N MET A 88 -8.89 13.73 -0.26
CA MET A 88 -10.01 13.18 0.47
C MET A 88 -10.54 14.27 1.39
N GLU A 89 -11.82 14.63 1.24
CA GLU A 89 -12.47 15.48 2.22
C GLU A 89 -12.47 14.71 3.54
N SER A 90 -11.67 15.16 4.51
CA SER A 90 -11.54 14.54 5.85
C SER A 90 -12.79 14.76 6.72
N ARG A 91 -13.95 14.86 6.08
CA ARG A 91 -15.26 15.07 6.70
C ARG A 91 -16.07 13.80 6.55
N GLY A 92 -16.71 13.41 7.65
CA GLY A 92 -17.63 12.28 7.67
C GLY A 92 -17.12 11.06 8.45
N ILE A 93 -18.06 10.15 8.69
CA ILE A 93 -17.89 9.03 9.61
C ILE A 93 -16.82 8.03 9.15
N SER A 94 -16.62 7.87 7.83
CA SER A 94 -15.69 6.89 7.27
C SER A 94 -14.24 7.15 7.68
N TRP A 95 -13.83 8.43 7.74
CA TRP A 95 -12.49 8.81 8.17
C TRP A 95 -12.29 8.61 9.68
N VAL A 96 -13.33 8.93 10.47
CA VAL A 96 -13.33 8.69 11.93
C VAL A 96 -13.19 7.19 12.21
N TRP A 97 -13.97 6.35 11.55
CA TRP A 97 -13.88 4.90 11.71
C TRP A 97 -12.52 4.35 11.28
N LEU A 98 -11.96 4.83 10.17
CA LEU A 98 -10.62 4.41 9.73
C LEU A 98 -9.56 4.72 10.79
N ASN A 99 -9.60 5.93 11.37
CA ASN A 99 -8.66 6.33 12.42
C ASN A 99 -8.87 5.55 13.72
N VAL A 100 -10.11 5.30 14.13
CA VAL A 100 -10.41 4.45 15.28
C VAL A 100 -9.81 3.06 15.04
N LEU A 101 -10.15 2.41 13.93
CA LEU A 101 -9.69 1.06 13.61
C LEU A 101 -8.16 0.97 13.56
N ARG A 102 -7.48 1.96 12.98
CA ARG A 102 -6.01 2.00 12.95
C ARG A 102 -5.37 2.38 14.27
N GLY A 103 -6.07 3.14 15.12
CA GLY A 103 -5.62 3.56 16.44
C GLY A 103 -5.81 2.52 17.55
N LEU A 104 -6.51 1.41 17.28
CA LEU A 104 -6.69 0.32 18.26
C LEU A 104 -5.39 -0.41 18.61
N GLY A 105 -4.34 -0.28 17.80
CA GLY A 105 -3.04 -0.87 18.09
C GLY A 105 -2.00 -0.55 17.02
N GLU A 106 -0.74 -0.47 17.45
CA GLU A 106 0.39 -0.41 16.52
C GLU A 106 0.67 -1.79 15.92
N PRO A 107 1.00 -1.87 14.62
CA PRO A 107 1.26 -3.14 13.99
C PRO A 107 2.67 -3.62 14.34
N PRO A 108 2.89 -4.94 14.40
CA PRO A 108 4.22 -5.49 14.68
C PRO A 108 5.21 -5.11 13.56
N PRO A 109 6.51 -5.02 13.87
CA PRO A 109 7.54 -4.84 12.86
C PRO A 109 7.64 -6.04 11.93
N ALA A 110 7.95 -5.78 10.66
CA ALA A 110 7.98 -6.80 9.63
C ALA A 110 9.04 -7.89 9.84
N ASN A 111 10.14 -7.56 10.52
CA ASN A 111 11.34 -8.37 10.64
C ASN A 111 11.43 -9.22 11.92
N GLU A 112 10.39 -9.26 12.77
CA GLU A 112 10.39 -10.01 14.04
C GLU A 112 9.73 -11.40 13.94
N GLN A 113 9.75 -12.05 12.77
CA GLN A 113 9.31 -13.44 12.64
C GLN A 113 10.34 -14.28 11.89
N GLU A 114 11.36 -14.73 12.63
CA GLU A 114 12.10 -15.99 12.42
C GLU A 114 12.81 -16.33 13.75
N ASP A 115 12.06 -16.36 14.87
CA ASP A 115 12.55 -16.93 16.14
C ASP A 115 11.33 -17.33 16.99
N GLU A 116 10.68 -18.43 16.62
CA GLU A 116 9.95 -19.28 17.58
C GLU A 116 10.28 -20.76 17.26
N PRO A 117 10.35 -21.61 18.29
CA PRO A 117 11.40 -22.62 18.51
C PRO A 117 11.38 -23.88 17.63
#